data_AF-A0A7W1CXY5-F1
#
_entry.id   AF-A0A7W1CXY5-F1
#
_cell.length_a   1.000
_cell.length_b   1.000
_cell.length_c   1.000
_cell.angle_alpha   90.00
_cell.angle_beta   90.00
_cell.angle_gamma   90.00
#
_symmetry.space_group_name_H-M   'P 1'
#
loop_
_entity.id
_entity.type
_entity.pdbx_description
1 polymer ?
#
loop_
_entity_poly.entity_id
_entity_poly.type
_entity_poly.pdbx_seq_one_letter_code
_entity_poly.pdbx_strand_id
1 'polypeptide(L)'
;MTDETLVSAEVLLRESDRAAGEKVAQKLTKLGFEVLSVGSRSVSVGGPKQRFESVFGCRLIPSERVDSPARDFGPLGGAGFRTAEPPKVPRELRDEVESVEIQQPPLLF
;
A
#
# COMPACT_ATOMS: atom_id res chain seq x y z
N MET A 1 -13.41 8.87 18.59
CA MET A 1 -12.37 8.06 17.92
C MET A 1 -12.20 8.69 16.55
N THR A 2 -11.04 9.29 16.28
CA THR A 2 -10.74 9.76 14.93
C THR A 2 -10.64 8.54 14.03
N ASP A 3 -11.49 8.48 13.02
CA ASP A 3 -11.52 7.44 11.99
C ASP A 3 -10.20 7.55 11.20
N GLU A 4 -9.20 6.74 11.56
CA GLU A 4 -7.91 6.75 10.85
C GLU A 4 -8.13 6.12 9.48
N THR A 5 -7.96 6.90 8.43
CA THR A 5 -8.16 6.40 7.08
C THR A 5 -7.12 5.36 6.73
N LEU A 6 -7.58 4.14 6.47
CA LEU A 6 -6.75 3.00 6.10
C LEU A 6 -6.43 3.00 4.60
N VAL A 7 -5.21 2.55 4.30
CA VAL A 7 -4.67 2.43 2.95
C VAL A 7 -4.03 1.04 2.82
N SER A 8 -4.14 0.44 1.65
CA SER A 8 -3.43 -0.79 1.30
C SER A 8 -2.41 -0.55 0.19
N ALA A 9 -1.34 -1.35 0.19
CA ALA A 9 -0.31 -1.32 -0.83
C ALA A 9 0.26 -2.70 -1.11
N GLU A 10 0.76 -2.88 -2.33
CA GLU A 10 1.65 -3.97 -2.71
C GLU A 10 3.10 -3.51 -2.64
N VAL A 11 3.94 -4.28 -1.95
CA VAL A 11 5.39 -4.08 -1.91
C VAL A 11 6.03 -5.13 -2.80
N LEU A 12 6.57 -4.73 -3.95
CA LEU A 12 7.18 -5.63 -4.92
C LEU A 12 8.62 -5.96 -4.51
N LEU A 13 8.95 -7.24 -4.47
CA LEU A 13 10.26 -7.74 -4.10
C LEU A 13 11.21 -7.69 -5.30
N ARG A 14 12.52 -7.52 -5.07
CA ARG A 14 13.54 -7.63 -6.14
C ARG A 14 13.78 -9.07 -6.57
N GLU A 15 13.70 -10.01 -5.64
CA GLU A 15 13.86 -11.44 -5.88
C GLU A 15 12.52 -12.16 -5.69
N SER A 16 12.26 -13.18 -6.50
CA SER A 16 11.06 -14.01 -6.36
C SER A 16 11.39 -15.20 -5.45
N ASP A 17 11.38 -14.96 -4.15
CA ASP A 17 11.66 -15.97 -3.13
C ASP A 17 10.75 -15.79 -1.91
N ARG A 18 10.23 -16.89 -1.38
CA ARG A 18 9.37 -16.89 -0.20
C ARG A 18 10.11 -16.39 1.05
N ALA A 19 11.38 -16.78 1.22
CA ALA A 19 12.15 -16.33 2.39
C ALA A 19 12.41 -14.82 2.34
N ALA A 20 12.65 -14.26 1.14
CA ALA A 20 12.73 -12.81 0.94
C ALA A 20 11.41 -12.11 1.31
N GLY A 21 10.26 -12.68 0.90
CA GLY A 21 8.93 -12.16 1.27
C GLY A 21 8.70 -12.13 2.78
N GLU A 22 9.01 -13.21 3.49
CA GLU A 22 8.88 -13.28 4.95
C GLU A 22 9.81 -12.29 5.66
N LYS A 23 11.04 -12.11 5.17
CA LYS A 23 11.99 -11.11 5.69
C LYS A 23 11.45 -9.69 5.53
N VAL A 24 10.92 -9.35 4.35
CA VAL A 24 10.35 -8.01 4.07
C VAL A 24 9.09 -7.79 4.90
N ALA A 25 8.22 -8.79 5.05
CA ALA A 25 7.03 -8.72 5.90
C ALA A 25 7.39 -8.36 7.35
N GLN A 26 8.40 -9.01 7.95
CA GLN A 26 8.86 -8.69 9.30
C GLN A 26 9.37 -7.25 9.43
N LYS A 27 10.08 -6.73 8.42
CA LYS A 27 10.53 -5.32 8.41
C LYS A 27 9.35 -4.36 8.33
N LEU A 28 8.37 -4.64 7.46
CA LEU A 28 7.16 -3.83 7.32
C LEU A 28 6.32 -3.82 8.61
N THR A 29 6.20 -4.95 9.31
CA THR A 29 5.57 -4.99 10.64
C THR A 29 6.29 -4.10 11.66
N LYS A 30 7.63 -4.11 11.68
CA LYS A 30 8.43 -3.22 12.56
C LYS A 30 8.25 -1.74 12.22
N LEU A 31 7.98 -1.43 10.95
CA LEU A 31 7.67 -0.07 10.47
C LEU A 31 6.22 0.35 10.79
N GLY A 32 5.42 -0.52 11.41
CA GLY A 32 4.06 -0.22 11.86
C GLY A 32 2.98 -0.48 10.81
N PHE A 33 3.24 -1.35 9.83
CA PHE A 33 2.23 -1.83 8.90
C PHE A 33 1.66 -3.18 9.32
N GLU A 34 0.39 -3.41 8.99
CA GLU A 34 -0.24 -4.71 9.05
C GLU A 34 0.10 -5.49 7.77
N VAL A 35 0.62 -6.72 7.92
CA VAL A 35 0.88 -7.60 6.78
C VAL A 35 -0.39 -8.38 6.49
N LEU A 36 -0.97 -8.16 5.31
CA LEU A 36 -2.22 -8.78 4.88
C LEU A 36 -1.99 -10.10 4.15
N SER A 37 -0.91 -10.16 3.36
CA SER A 37 -0.53 -11.35 2.58
C SER A 37 0.97 -11.33 2.27
N VAL A 38 1.58 -12.51 2.16
CA VAL A 38 2.98 -12.70 1.76
C VAL A 38 3.02 -13.63 0.57
N GLY A 39 3.37 -13.09 -0.60
CA GLY A 39 3.57 -13.83 -1.84
C GLY A 39 5.06 -14.09 -2.11
N SER A 40 5.33 -14.83 -3.19
CA SER A 40 6.70 -15.07 -3.65
C SER A 40 7.34 -13.84 -4.30
N ARG A 41 6.53 -12.90 -4.79
CA ARG A 41 7.00 -11.70 -5.51
C ARG A 41 6.53 -10.38 -4.88
N SER A 42 5.58 -10.41 -3.96
CA SER A 42 5.08 -9.21 -3.30
C SER A 42 4.66 -9.48 -1.85
N VAL A 43 4.58 -8.42 -1.06
CA VAL A 43 3.94 -8.40 0.25
C VAL A 43 2.83 -7.36 0.25
N SER A 44 1.60 -7.79 0.55
CA SER A 44 0.45 -6.89 0.70
C SER A 44 0.43 -6.34 2.11
N VAL A 45 0.33 -5.02 2.26
CA VAL A 45 0.29 -4.35 3.57
C VAL A 45 -0.86 -3.37 3.69
N GLY A 46 -1.36 -3.21 4.91
CA GLY A 46 -2.34 -2.22 5.31
C GLY A 46 -1.81 -1.29 6.41
N GLY A 47 -2.38 -0.11 6.53
CA GLY A 47 -2.08 0.79 7.65
C GLY A 47 -2.66 2.20 7.50
N PRO A 48 -2.45 3.08 8.49
CA PRO A 48 -2.92 4.46 8.44
C PRO A 48 -2.26 5.25 7.32
N LYS A 49 -3.03 6.11 6.64
CA LYS A 49 -2.54 7.03 5.60
C LYS A 49 -1.23 7.73 5.98
N GLN A 50 -1.17 8.31 7.18
CA GLN A 50 -0.02 9.09 7.65
C GLN A 50 1.24 8.22 7.76
N ARG A 51 1.09 6.92 8.01
CA ARG A 51 2.20 5.96 8.06
C ARG A 51 2.79 5.75 6.66
N PHE A 52 1.95 5.60 5.65
CA PHE A 52 2.40 5.48 4.26
C PHE A 52 3.16 6.72 3.81
N GLU A 53 2.59 7.91 4.06
CA GLU A 53 3.23 9.18 3.69
C GLU A 53 4.59 9.36 4.37
N SER A 54 4.68 9.01 5.67
CA SER A 54 5.91 9.13 6.45
C SER A 54 6.98 8.11 6.05
N VAL A 55 6.64 6.83 5.87
CA VAL A 55 7.62 5.77 5.65
C VAL A 55 8.09 5.71 4.20
N PHE A 56 7.15 5.85 3.26
CA PHE A 56 7.46 5.80 1.83
C PHE A 56 7.71 7.18 1.23
N GLY A 57 7.70 8.24 2.04
CA GLY A 57 8.06 9.59 1.60
C GLY A 57 7.23 10.08 0.41
N CYS A 58 5.94 9.75 0.41
CA CYS A 58 4.98 10.12 -0.63
C CYS A 58 3.84 10.95 -0.03
N ARG A 59 2.97 11.47 -0.90
CA ARG A 59 1.75 12.16 -0.51
C ARG A 59 0.55 11.45 -1.12
N LEU A 60 -0.43 11.10 -0.31
CA LEU A 60 -1.66 10.44 -0.73
C LEU A 60 -2.77 11.47 -0.89
N ILE A 61 -3.27 11.59 -2.11
CA ILE A 61 -4.40 12.45 -2.46
C ILE A 61 -5.62 11.57 -2.73
N PRO A 62 -6.83 11.97 -2.30
CA PRO A 62 -8.03 11.28 -2.70
C PRO A 62 -8.08 11.16 -4.22
N SER A 63 -8.36 9.96 -4.73
CA SER A 63 -8.74 9.79 -6.12
C SER A 63 -10.06 10.52 -6.31
N GLU A 64 -10.05 11.56 -7.13
CA GLU A 64 -11.26 12.29 -7.48
C GLU A 64 -12.28 11.28 -7.99
N ARG A 65 -13.49 11.30 -7.42
CA ARG A 65 -14.64 10.66 -8.05
C ARG A 65 -14.78 11.33 -9.41
N VAL A 66 -14.28 10.68 -10.45
CA VAL A 66 -14.81 10.92 -11.79
C VAL A 66 -16.31 10.74 -11.63
N ASP A 67 -17.13 11.65 -12.17
CA ASP A 67 -18.60 11.59 -12.19
C ASP A 67 -19.11 10.36 -12.99
N SER A 68 -18.65 9.18 -12.60
CA SER A 68 -18.99 7.89 -13.14
C SER A 68 -20.20 7.39 -12.36
N PRO A 69 -21.22 6.83 -13.02
CA PRO A 69 -22.41 6.29 -12.37
C PRO A 69 -22.12 5.08 -11.46
N ALA A 70 -20.88 4.61 -11.38
CA ALA A 70 -20.43 3.57 -10.47
C ALA A 70 -20.55 4.04 -9.00
N ARG A 71 -21.70 3.74 -8.39
CA ARG A 71 -22.09 4.22 -7.06
C ARG A 71 -21.62 3.37 -5.89
N ASP A 72 -21.01 2.21 -6.10
CA ASP A 72 -20.75 1.27 -5.02
C ASP A 72 -19.36 0.65 -5.09
N PHE A 73 -18.53 0.94 -4.09
CA PHE A 73 -17.27 0.24 -3.82
C PHE A 73 -17.48 -1.02 -2.96
N GLY A 74 -18.73 -1.49 -2.83
CA GLY A 74 -19.11 -2.54 -1.89
C GLY A 74 -18.97 -2.12 -0.42
N PRO A 75 -19.21 -3.04 0.54
CA PRO A 75 -19.12 -2.75 1.97
C PRO A 75 -17.69 -2.40 2.46
N LEU A 76 -16.68 -2.52 1.60
CA LEU A 76 -15.27 -2.21 1.86
C LEU A 76 -14.85 -0.85 1.31
N GLY A 77 -15.80 0.06 1.04
CA GLY A 77 -15.60 1.38 0.45
C GLY A 77 -14.62 2.28 1.20
N GLY A 78 -13.32 1.99 1.07
CA GLY A 78 -12.24 2.87 1.45
C GLY A 78 -12.17 4.04 0.49
N ALA A 79 -11.76 5.20 0.99
CA ALA A 79 -11.40 6.30 0.13
C ALA A 79 -10.27 5.84 -0.80
N GLY A 80 -10.53 5.77 -2.11
CA GLY A 80 -9.48 5.50 -3.08
C GLY A 80 -8.42 6.60 -2.96
N PHE A 81 -7.17 6.23 -2.70
CA PHE A 81 -6.06 7.16 -2.70
C PHE A 81 -5.17 6.89 -3.91
N ARG A 82 -4.67 7.96 -4.51
CA ARG A 82 -3.55 7.91 -5.45
C ARG A 82 -2.36 8.64 -4.84
N THR A 83 -1.18 8.29 -5.30
CA THR A 83 0.05 8.98 -4.92
C THR A 83 0.20 10.22 -5.79
N ALA A 84 0.47 11.37 -5.15
CA ALA A 84 0.84 12.59 -5.89
C ALA A 84 2.27 12.49 -6.46
N GLU A 85 3.11 11.69 -5.82
CA GLU A 85 4.49 11.40 -6.20
C GLU A 85 4.78 9.91 -5.97
N PRO A 86 5.63 9.26 -6.81
CA PRO A 86 5.98 7.86 -6.63
C PRO A 86 6.48 7.55 -5.21
N PRO A 87 5.95 6.50 -4.54
CA PRO A 87 6.48 6.03 -3.27
C PRO A 87 7.98 5.71 -3.36
N LYS A 88 8.72 6.16 -2.35
CA LYS A 88 10.14 5.85 -2.20
C LYS A 88 10.29 4.61 -1.33
N VAL A 89 11.20 3.74 -1.72
CA VAL A 89 11.59 2.59 -0.90
C VAL A 89 12.52 3.09 0.23
N PRO A 90 12.15 2.91 1.52
CA PRO A 90 12.99 3.33 2.63
C PRO A 90 14.31 2.56 2.62
N ARG A 91 15.37 3.17 3.19
CA ARG A 91 16.74 2.61 3.15
C ARG A 91 16.80 1.16 3.65
N GLU A 92 16.02 0.84 4.68
CA GLU A 92 15.99 -0.49 5.30
C GLU A 92 15.40 -1.58 4.40
N LEU A 93 14.67 -1.22 3.34
CA LEU A 93 14.02 -2.13 2.39
C LEU A 93 14.67 -2.12 1.01
N ARG A 94 15.61 -1.21 0.74
CA ARG A 94 16.10 -0.91 -0.61
C ARG A 94 16.73 -2.13 -1.32
N ASP A 95 17.36 -3.01 -0.54
CA ASP A 95 18.06 -4.18 -1.06
C ASP A 95 17.10 -5.33 -1.41
N GLU A 96 15.91 -5.35 -0.83
CA GLU A 96 14.92 -6.42 -1.04
C GLU A 96 13.69 -5.98 -1.83
N VAL A 97 13.40 -4.67 -1.86
CA VAL A 97 12.19 -4.10 -2.46
C VAL A 97 12.53 -3.33 -3.72
N GLU A 98 11.78 -3.65 -4.77
CA GLU A 98 11.86 -3.01 -6.08
C GLU A 98 11.02 -1.72 -6.11
N SER A 99 9.75 -1.83 -5.73
CA SER A 99 8.80 -0.72 -5.75
C SER A 99 7.68 -0.93 -4.72
N VAL A 100 6.90 0.13 -4.50
CA VAL A 100 5.70 0.11 -3.66
C VAL A 100 4.55 0.72 -4.46
N GLU A 101 3.44 0.00 -4.53
CA GLU A 101 2.26 0.37 -5.29
C GLU A 101 1.06 0.50 -4.35
N ILE A 102 0.52 1.73 -4.22
CA ILE A 102 -0.69 1.95 -3.45
C ILE A 102 -1.87 1.37 -4.23
N GLN A 103 -2.63 0.47 -3.60
CA GLN A 103 -3.77 -0.14 -4.24
C GLN A 103 -4.88 0.89 -4.45
N GLN A 104 -5.36 0.99 -5.68
CA GLN A 104 -6.53 1.77 -6.03
C GLN A 104 -7.73 0.83 -6.15
N PRO A 105 -8.92 1.24 -5.68
CA PRO A 105 -10.11 0.44 -5.89
C PRO A 105 -10.36 0.27 -7.40
N PRO A 106 -10.80 -0.92 -7.84
CA PRO A 106 -11.07 -1.18 -9.25
C PRO A 106 -12.18 -0.27 -9.77
N LEU A 107 -12.04 0.17 -11.03
CA LEU A 107 -13.12 0.82 -11.76
C LEU A 107 -14.03 -0.27 -12.34
N LEU A 108 -15.26 -0.37 -11.82
CA LEU A 108 -16.30 -1.21 -12.41
C LEU A 108 -17.08 -0.36 -13.44
N PHE A 109 -17.25 -0.89 -14.65
CA PHE A 109 -17.96 -0.26 -15.77
C PHE A 109 -19.12 -1.12 -16.25
#